data_AF-A0A314UTI5-F1
#
_entry.id   AF-A0A314UTI5-F1
#
_cell.length_a   1.000
_cell.length_b   1.000
_cell.length_c   1.000
_cell.angle_alpha   90.00
_cell.angle_beta   90.00
_cell.angle_gamma   90.00
#
_symmetry.space_group_name_H-M   'P 1'
#
loop_
_entity.id
_entity.type
_entity.pdbx_description
1 polymer ?
#
loop_
_entity_poly.entity_id
_entity_poly.type
_entity_poly.pdbx_seq_one_letter_code
_entity_poly.pdbx_strand_id
1 'polypeptide(L)'
;MACLERASPALKRILLKLYRENKSIEIDHHLYEFGSVEYHIQSSTSDTHYTYLSVSTPLLSQGVILPNGISQYTKQMVKGIFPDVVEIMEPAKEGYQITLRLSLSKIPNGKDHLL
;
A
#
# COMPACT_ATOMS: atom_id res chain seq x y z
N MET A 1 -3.22 11.11 -26.40
CA MET A 1 -4.09 10.88 -25.23
C MET A 1 -3.17 10.67 -24.05
N ALA A 2 -3.34 11.40 -22.95
CA ALA A 2 -2.50 11.21 -21.78
C ALA A 2 -2.85 9.84 -21.15
N CYS A 3 -2.00 8.84 -21.38
CA CYS A 3 -2.14 7.49 -20.84
C CYS A 3 -1.78 7.46 -19.34
N LEU A 4 -2.45 8.30 -18.54
CA LEU A 4 -2.34 8.27 -17.09
C LEU A 4 -3.24 7.16 -16.58
N GLU A 5 -2.77 5.92 -16.67
CA GLU A 5 -3.40 4.82 -15.95
C GLU A 5 -3.39 5.17 -14.46
N ARG A 6 -4.56 5.23 -13.81
CA ARG A 6 -4.70 5.76 -12.44
C ARG A 6 -3.98 4.90 -11.39
N ALA A 7 -3.76 3.63 -11.68
CA ALA A 7 -3.15 2.67 -10.79
C ALA A 7 -1.81 2.20 -11.36
N SER A 8 -0.79 2.16 -10.51
CA SER A 8 0.51 1.55 -10.81
C SER A 8 0.34 0.11 -11.33
N PRO A 9 0.70 -0.18 -12.60
CA PRO A 9 0.61 -1.54 -13.13
C PRO A 9 1.59 -2.50 -12.45
N ALA A 10 2.75 -2.00 -12.05
CA ALA A 10 3.78 -2.78 -11.37
C ALA A 10 3.34 -3.13 -9.94
N LEU A 11 2.89 -2.16 -9.14
CA LEU A 11 2.38 -2.39 -7.80
C LEU A 11 1.19 -3.35 -7.83
N LYS A 12 0.26 -3.17 -8.78
CA LYS A 12 -0.89 -4.07 -8.96
C LYS A 12 -0.43 -5.51 -9.20
N ARG A 13 0.56 -5.74 -10.06
CA ARG A 13 1.10 -7.09 -10.33
C ARG A 13 1.72 -7.71 -9.08
N ILE A 14 2.50 -6.94 -8.32
CA ILE A 14 3.13 -7.42 -7.09
C ILE A 14 2.07 -7.82 -6.06
N LEU A 15 1.10 -6.94 -5.79
CA LEU A 15 0.03 -7.20 -4.82
C LEU A 15 -0.86 -8.38 -5.24
N LEU A 16 -1.17 -8.51 -6.54
CA LEU A 16 -1.91 -9.67 -7.06
C LEU A 16 -1.13 -10.98 -6.91
N LYS A 17 0.19 -10.96 -7.08
CA LYS A 17 1.04 -12.14 -6.86
C LYS A 17 0.96 -12.58 -5.39
N LEU A 18 1.13 -11.65 -4.45
CA LEU A 18 1.03 -11.92 -3.02
C LEU A 18 -0.34 -12.44 -2.60
N TYR A 19 -1.40 -11.85 -3.17
CA TYR A 19 -2.76 -12.31 -2.95
C TYR A 19 -2.99 -13.75 -3.44
N ARG A 20 -2.51 -14.09 -4.64
CA ARG A 20 -2.70 -15.43 -5.25
C ARG A 20 -1.88 -16.52 -4.57
N GLU A 21 -0.64 -16.20 -4.18
CA GLU A 21 0.28 -17.18 -3.60
C GLU A 21 0.04 -17.38 -2.09
N ASN A 22 -1.06 -16.83 -1.54
CA ASN A 22 -1.57 -17.11 -0.19
C ASN A 22 -0.46 -17.23 0.87
N LYS A 23 0.39 -16.19 0.94
CA LYS A 23 1.30 -15.92 2.06
C LYS A 23 2.61 -16.71 2.10
N SER A 24 2.96 -17.48 1.08
CA SER A 24 4.21 -18.26 1.06
C SER A 24 5.42 -17.53 0.47
N ILE A 25 5.30 -16.24 0.14
CA ILE A 25 6.40 -15.47 -0.48
C ILE A 25 6.96 -14.45 0.50
N GLU A 26 8.26 -14.55 0.75
CA GLU A 26 9.02 -13.45 1.32
C GLU A 26 9.38 -12.45 0.21
N ILE A 27 8.99 -11.20 0.41
CA ILE A 27 9.37 -10.13 -0.51
C ILE A 27 9.85 -8.90 0.25
N ASP A 28 10.80 -8.22 -0.36
CA ASP A 28 11.28 -6.91 0.04
C ASP A 28 11.59 -6.13 -1.25
N HIS A 29 10.61 -5.37 -1.73
CA HIS A 29 10.66 -4.73 -3.05
C HIS A 29 10.45 -3.22 -2.95
N HIS A 30 11.34 -2.48 -3.61
CA HIS A 30 11.20 -1.05 -3.85
C HIS A 30 10.77 -0.81 -5.30
N LEU A 31 9.73 -0.01 -5.49
CA LEU A 31 9.20 0.40 -6.79
C LEU A 31 9.16 1.93 -6.86
N TYR A 32 9.78 2.50 -7.89
CA TYR A 32 9.80 3.94 -8.14
C TYR A 32 8.94 4.29 -9.34
N GLU A 33 8.07 5.30 -9.18
CA GLU A 33 7.17 5.79 -10.22
C GLU A 33 7.25 7.31 -10.43
N PHE A 34 6.61 7.76 -11.52
CA PHE A 34 6.51 9.18 -11.86
C PHE A 34 5.95 10.01 -10.70
N GLY A 35 6.48 11.23 -10.55
CA GLY A 35 6.15 12.09 -9.40
C GLY A 35 6.96 11.76 -8.15
N SER A 36 8.09 11.06 -8.31
CA SER A 36 8.98 10.64 -7.21
C SER A 36 8.23 9.85 -6.15
N VAL A 37 7.33 8.97 -6.59
CA VAL A 37 6.62 8.06 -5.71
C VAL A 37 7.49 6.82 -5.53
N GLU A 38 7.74 6.44 -4.29
CA GLU A 38 8.35 5.18 -3.90
C GLU A 38 7.32 4.34 -3.16
N TYR A 39 7.18 3.10 -3.61
CA TYR A 39 6.45 2.05 -2.91
C TYR A 39 7.46 1.04 -2.37
N HIS A 40 7.38 0.76 -1.08
CA HIS A 40 8.11 -0.33 -0.45
C HIS A 40 7.13 -1.41 -0.01
N ILE A 41 7.26 -2.60 -0.61
CA ILE A 41 6.38 -3.73 -0.37
C ILE A 41 7.18 -4.82 0.35
N GLN A 42 6.75 -5.15 1.57
CA GLN A 42 7.41 -6.13 2.40
C GLN A 42 6.41 -7.18 2.90
N SER A 43 6.75 -8.46 2.74
CA SER A 43 6.02 -9.58 3.36
C SER A 43 7.04 -10.57 3.88
N SER A 44 6.78 -11.13 5.07
CA SER A 44 7.68 -12.06 5.74
C SER A 44 7.04 -13.43 5.89
N THR A 45 7.85 -14.49 5.80
CA THR A 45 7.43 -15.85 6.14
C THR A 45 7.20 -16.04 7.64
N SER A 46 7.75 -15.17 8.49
CA SER A 46 7.50 -15.18 9.94
C SER A 46 6.17 -14.54 10.34
N ASP A 47 5.68 -13.59 9.54
CA ASP A 47 4.40 -12.91 9.73
C ASP A 47 3.57 -13.02 8.44
N THR A 48 3.10 -14.25 8.19
CA THR A 48 2.36 -14.60 6.98
C THR A 48 1.00 -13.89 6.89
N HIS A 49 0.53 -13.26 7.96
CA HIS A 49 -0.81 -12.67 7.98
C HIS A 49 -0.87 -11.33 7.26
N TYR A 50 0.27 -10.64 7.16
CA TYR A 50 0.32 -9.25 6.73
C TYR A 50 1.33 -9.00 5.61
N THR A 51 0.94 -8.13 4.70
CA THR A 51 1.84 -7.46 3.76
C THR A 51 1.90 -5.98 4.14
N TYR A 52 3.10 -5.42 4.21
CA TYR A 52 3.31 -4.01 4.48
C TYR A 52 3.54 -3.27 3.17
N LEU A 53 2.80 -2.18 2.97
CA LEU A 53 2.98 -1.25 1.86
C LEU A 53 3.30 0.13 2.42
N SER A 54 4.55 0.55 2.29
CA SER A 54 4.99 1.89 2.67
C SER A 54 5.09 2.77 1.44
N VAL A 55 4.66 4.03 1.55
CA VAL A 55 4.62 4.97 0.42
C VAL A 55 5.37 6.23 0.81
N SER A 56 6.31 6.62 -0.05
CA SER A 56 6.98 7.91 -0.01
C SER A 56 6.63 8.72 -1.26
N THR A 57 6.20 9.97 -1.12
CA THR A 57 6.08 10.89 -2.27
C THR A 57 6.10 12.35 -1.83
N PRO A 58 6.72 13.25 -2.63
CA PRO A 58 6.67 14.69 -2.39
C PRO A 58 5.24 15.25 -2.31
N LEU A 59 4.27 14.64 -3.00
CA LEU A 59 2.88 15.11 -3.00
C LEU A 59 2.17 14.90 -1.66
N LEU A 60 2.51 13.83 -0.93
CA LEU A 60 2.06 13.64 0.45
C LEU A 60 2.80 14.55 1.43
N SER A 61 3.84 15.23 0.95
CA SER A 61 4.72 16.12 1.72
C SER A 61 4.46 17.61 1.41
N GLN A 62 3.54 17.96 0.51
CA GLN A 62 3.40 19.33 0.00
C GLN A 62 2.75 20.28 1.03
N GLY A 63 3.56 21.23 1.50
CA GLY A 63 3.13 22.58 1.87
C GLY A 63 3.11 22.92 3.36
N VAL A 64 2.96 21.92 4.22
CA VAL A 64 3.12 22.07 5.67
C VAL A 64 3.94 20.88 6.10
N ILE A 65 5.04 21.14 6.79
CA ILE A 65 5.75 20.11 7.56
C ILE A 65 4.71 19.56 8.54
N LEU A 66 3.94 18.54 8.14
CA LEU A 66 3.10 17.83 9.09
C LEU A 66 4.10 17.00 9.91
N PRO A 67 4.24 17.27 11.22
CA PRO A 67 5.09 16.45 12.07
C PRO A 67 4.65 14.97 12.11
N ASN A 68 3.52 14.62 11.49
CA ASN A 68 2.87 13.31 11.50
C ASN A 68 2.48 12.77 10.10
N GLY A 69 3.10 13.25 9.01
CA GLY A 69 2.89 12.73 7.65
C GLY A 69 1.59 13.21 6.98
N ILE A 70 0.68 12.30 6.64
CA ILE A 70 -0.54 12.60 5.86
C ILE A 70 -1.68 13.27 6.68
N SER A 71 -2.54 14.04 6.03
CA SER A 71 -3.64 14.77 6.70
C SER A 71 -4.66 13.85 7.39
N GLN A 72 -5.31 14.31 8.46
CA GLN A 72 -6.36 13.54 9.15
C GLN A 72 -7.50 13.11 8.22
N TYR A 73 -7.88 13.98 7.28
CA TYR A 73 -8.85 13.65 6.24
C TYR A 73 -8.40 12.47 5.37
N THR A 74 -7.13 12.48 4.93
CA THR A 74 -6.55 11.36 4.17
C THR A 74 -6.56 10.06 4.99
N LYS A 75 -6.20 10.13 6.27
CA LYS A 75 -6.25 8.97 7.17
C LYS A 75 -7.67 8.40 7.30
N GLN A 76 -8.68 9.27 7.44
CA GLN A 76 -10.10 8.88 7.47
C GLN A 76 -10.53 8.19 6.17
N MET A 77 -10.18 8.78 5.02
CA MET A 77 -10.51 8.21 3.71
C MET A 77 -9.89 6.83 3.51
N VAL A 78 -8.60 6.66 3.86
CA VAL A 78 -7.91 5.37 3.75
C VAL A 78 -8.55 4.30 4.65
N LYS A 79 -8.90 4.64 5.89
CA LYS A 79 -9.63 3.74 6.81
C LYS A 79 -10.99 3.29 6.25
N GLY A 80 -11.62 4.11 5.41
CA GLY A 80 -12.92 3.82 4.81
C GLY A 80 -12.89 2.91 3.58
N ILE A 81 -11.72 2.63 2.98
CA ILE A 81 -11.64 1.89 1.71
C ILE A 81 -12.04 0.41 1.88
N PHE A 82 -11.38 -0.30 2.79
CA PHE A 82 -11.70 -1.67 3.19
C PHE A 82 -11.23 -1.90 4.63
N PRO A 83 -12.08 -1.61 5.64
CA PRO A 83 -11.67 -1.58 7.05
C PRO A 83 -11.05 -2.89 7.55
N ASP A 84 -11.50 -4.02 7.01
CA ASP A 84 -10.99 -5.34 7.41
C ASP A 84 -9.67 -5.72 6.72
N VAL A 85 -9.33 -5.07 5.61
CA VAL A 85 -8.17 -5.40 4.77
C VAL A 85 -7.03 -4.41 4.98
N VAL A 86 -7.33 -3.13 5.15
CA VAL A 86 -6.36 -2.04 5.16
C VAL A 86 -6.33 -1.35 6.51
N GLU A 87 -5.15 -1.30 7.11
CA GLU A 87 -4.89 -0.57 8.35
C GLU A 87 -3.69 0.35 8.18
N ILE A 88 -3.78 1.56 8.73
CA ILE A 88 -2.66 2.50 8.75
C ILE A 88 -1.81 2.21 9.99
N MET A 89 -0.51 1.99 9.77
CA MET A 89 0.47 1.86 10.85
C MET A 89 0.96 3.23 11.32
N GLU A 90 0.97 3.42 12.64
CA GLU A 90 1.44 4.64 13.30
C GLU A 90 2.43 4.25 14.41
N PRO A 91 3.69 4.76 14.38
CA PRO A 91 4.25 5.59 13.31
C PRO A 91 4.44 4.81 12.00
N ALA A 92 4.55 5.52 10.88
CA ALA A 92 4.99 4.92 9.63
C ALA A 92 6.44 4.40 9.75
N LYS A 93 6.82 3.46 8.87
CA LYS A 93 8.23 3.03 8.77
C LYS A 93 9.12 4.22 8.42
N GLU A 94 10.34 4.18 8.93
CA GLU A 94 11.36 5.21 8.68
C GLU A 94 11.55 5.45 7.19
N GLY A 95 11.59 6.73 6.78
CA GLY A 95 11.72 7.13 5.38
C GLY A 95 10.40 7.27 4.60
N TYR A 96 9.26 6.88 5.17
CA TYR A 96 7.96 6.88 4.49
C TYR A 96 6.93 7.78 5.18
N GLN A 97 6.04 8.43 4.43
CA GLN A 97 4.97 9.25 5.03
C GLN A 97 3.74 8.43 5.44
N ILE A 98 3.54 7.24 4.87
CA ILE A 98 2.49 6.30 5.28
C ILE A 98 2.99 4.86 5.18
N THR A 99 2.54 4.02 6.10
CA THR A 99 2.69 2.57 6.00
C THR A 99 1.32 1.92 6.22
N LEU A 100 0.94 1.05 5.28
CA LEU A 100 -0.29 0.27 5.33
C LEU A 100 0.03 -1.18 5.69
N ARG A 101 -0.71 -1.73 6.64
CA ARG A 101 -0.77 -3.16 6.91
C ARG A 101 -1.96 -3.75 6.14
N LEU A 102 -1.67 -4.68 5.24
CA LEU A 102 -2.63 -5.30 4.33
C LEU A 102 -2.89 -6.75 4.75
N SER A 103 -4.15 -7.06 5.06
CA SER A 103 -4.63 -8.41 5.35
C SER A 103 -5.20 -9.05 4.08
N LEU A 104 -4.33 -9.42 3.13
CA LEU A 104 -4.76 -9.88 1.81
C LEU A 104 -5.67 -11.13 1.85
N SER A 105 -5.56 -11.97 2.87
CA SER A 105 -6.46 -13.13 3.06
C SER A 105 -7.90 -12.78 3.42
N LYS A 106 -8.16 -11.54 3.86
CA LYS A 106 -9.52 -11.07 4.16
C LYS A 106 -10.20 -10.46 2.93
N ILE A 107 -9.49 -10.33 1.80
CA ILE A 107 -10.11 -9.94 0.54
C ILE A 107 -10.99 -11.13 0.09
N PRO A 108 -12.31 -10.95 -0.04
CA PRO A 108 -13.20 -12.03 -0.47
C PRO A 108 -12.70 -12.59 -1.79
N ASN A 109 -12.64 -13.92 -1.91
CA ASN A 109 -12.17 -14.63 -3.09
C ASN A 109 -13.21 -14.45 -4.21
N GLY A 110 -13.13 -13.30 -4.87
CA GLY A 110 -14.06 -12.89 -5.91
C GLY A 110 -13.80 -13.71 -7.16
N LYS A 111 -14.49 -14.84 -7.31
CA LYS A 111 -14.92 -15.22 -8.66
C LYS A 111 -15.95 -14.23 -9.23
N ASP A 112 -16.57 -13.39 -8.40
CA ASP A 112 -17.80 -12.69 -8.83
C ASP A 112 -17.80 -11.16 -8.78
N HIS A 113 -16.82 -10.44 -8.25
CA HIS A 113 -16.87 -8.98 -8.26
C HIS A 113 -15.48 -8.35 -8.36
N LEU A 114 -14.99 -8.10 -9.58
CA LEU A 114 -14.01 -7.07 -9.97
C LEU A 114 -13.78 -7.16 -11.50
N LEU A 115 -14.83 -6.88 -12.27
CA LEU A 115 -14.74 -6.37 -13.65
C LEU A 115 -15.24 -4.93 -13.64
#